data_AF-A0A3B0Z879-F1
#
_entry.id   AF-A0A3B0Z879-F1
#
_cell.length_a   1.000
_cell.length_b   1.000
_cell.length_c   1.000
_cell.angle_alpha   90.00
_cell.angle_beta   90.00
_cell.angle_gamma   90.00
#
_symmetry.space_group_name_H-M   'P 1'
#
loop_
_entity.id
_entity.type
_entity.pdbx_description
1 polymer ?
#
loop_
_entity_poly.entity_id
_entity_poly.type
_entity_poly.pdbx_seq_one_letter_code
_entity_poly.pdbx_strand_id
1 'polypeptide(L)'
;VSNTINTSFVERQNGTDRGQNSRKRRMTYGFSKNLDVHHAMTYFTLYSYNFCWPVRTLVVQNGSKKMKRTPAMAAGLADHIWSIEEWIMYPMLINSQ
;
A
#
# COMPACT_ATOMS: atom_id res chain seq x y z
N VAL A 1 10.15 -19.30 11.16
CA VAL A 1 9.82 -18.97 9.75
C VAL A 1 10.51 -20.00 8.87
N SER A 2 9.87 -20.49 7.81
CA SER A 2 10.51 -21.47 6.89
C SER A 2 11.64 -20.79 6.11
N ASN A 3 12.77 -21.50 5.94
CA ASN A 3 13.91 -21.03 5.14
C ASN A 3 13.80 -21.41 3.65
N THR A 4 12.74 -22.12 3.26
CA THR A 4 12.46 -22.44 1.85
C THR A 4 12.01 -21.19 1.11
N ILE A 5 12.59 -20.92 -0.07
CA ILE A 5 12.19 -19.81 -0.93
C ILE A 5 10.69 -19.92 -1.23
N ASN A 6 9.95 -18.85 -0.95
CA ASN A 6 8.50 -18.79 -1.11
C ASN A 6 8.07 -17.44 -1.70
N THR A 7 7.33 -17.47 -2.80
CA THR A 7 6.84 -16.26 -3.50
C THR A 7 5.41 -15.86 -3.11
N SER A 8 4.72 -16.64 -2.27
CA SER A 8 3.31 -16.42 -1.91
C SER A 8 3.02 -15.03 -1.34
N PHE A 9 3.95 -14.45 -0.58
CA PHE A 9 3.81 -13.09 -0.05
C PHE A 9 3.83 -12.03 -1.16
N VAL A 10 4.75 -12.18 -2.12
CA VAL A 10 4.87 -11.29 -3.29
C VAL A 10 3.63 -11.44 -4.18
N GLU A 11 3.19 -12.67 -4.43
CA GLU A 11 2.00 -12.90 -5.26
C GLU A 11 0.71 -12.41 -4.61
N ARG A 12 0.60 -12.49 -3.28
CA ARG A 12 -0.51 -11.88 -2.54
C ARG A 12 -0.53 -10.37 -2.75
N GLN A 13 0.62 -9.71 -2.64
CA GLN A 13 0.73 -8.27 -2.87
C GLN A 13 0.39 -7.91 -4.33
N ASN A 14 0.85 -8.69 -5.31
CA ASN A 14 0.49 -8.53 -6.72
C ASN A 14 -1.03 -8.62 -6.92
N GLY A 15 -1.69 -9.57 -6.23
CA GLY A 15 -3.15 -9.69 -6.24
C GLY A 15 -3.86 -8.45 -5.69
N THR A 16 -3.40 -7.94 -4.54
CA THR A 16 -3.92 -6.70 -3.94
C THR A 16 -3.74 -5.50 -4.86
N ASP A 17 -2.57 -5.33 -5.46
CA ASP A 17 -2.27 -4.23 -6.37
C ASP A 17 -3.14 -4.27 -7.64
N ARG A 18 -3.31 -5.45 -8.28
CA ARG A 18 -4.28 -5.59 -9.40
C ARG A 18 -5.73 -5.33 -8.97
N GLY A 19 -6.06 -5.67 -7.71
CA GLY A 19 -7.36 -5.38 -7.12
C GLY A 19 -7.63 -3.88 -6.99
N GLN A 20 -6.63 -3.11 -6.58
CA GLN A 20 -6.76 -1.66 -6.35
C GLN A 20 -6.46 -0.81 -7.59
N ASN A 21 -5.65 -1.31 -8.52
CA ASN A 21 -5.24 -0.63 -9.73
C ASN A 21 -5.83 -1.30 -10.98
N SER A 22 -6.91 -0.75 -11.52
CA SER A 22 -7.55 -1.25 -12.75
C SER A 22 -6.60 -1.31 -13.95
N ARG A 23 -5.57 -0.46 -13.98
CA ARG A 23 -4.55 -0.43 -15.05
C ARG A 23 -3.66 -1.66 -15.08
N LYS A 24 -3.67 -2.46 -14.01
CA LYS A 24 -2.94 -3.73 -13.89
C LYS A 24 -3.86 -4.96 -14.01
N ARG A 25 -5.18 -4.77 -14.18
CA ARG A 25 -6.11 -5.88 -14.43
C ARG A 25 -6.02 -6.31 -15.89
N ARG A 26 -5.90 -7.62 -16.12
CA ARG A 26 -5.84 -8.21 -17.47
C ARG A 26 -7.25 -8.34 -18.05
N MET A 27 -7.35 -8.27 -19.38
CA MET A 27 -8.61 -8.43 -20.13
C MET A 27 -9.70 -7.39 -19.77
N THR A 28 -9.27 -6.16 -19.47
CA THR A 28 -10.19 -5.03 -19.25
C THR A 28 -9.84 -3.89 -20.18
N TYR A 29 -10.82 -3.02 -20.48
CA TYR A 29 -10.57 -1.77 -21.22
C TYR A 29 -9.86 -0.69 -20.38
N GLY A 30 -9.55 -0.97 -19.11
CA GLY A 30 -8.92 -0.03 -18.17
C GLY A 30 -7.40 -0.01 -18.20
N PHE A 31 -6.75 -0.57 -19.22
CA PHE A 31 -5.29 -0.60 -19.33
C PHE A 31 -4.69 0.79 -19.51
N SER A 32 -3.43 0.98 -19.10
CA SER A 32 -2.77 2.28 -19.26
C SER A 32 -2.37 2.53 -20.71
N LYS A 33 -2.66 3.73 -21.21
CA LYS A 33 -2.21 4.23 -22.53
C LYS A 33 -0.98 5.13 -22.44
N ASN A 34 -0.64 5.56 -21.23
CA ASN A 34 0.51 6.41 -20.93
C ASN A 34 1.29 5.77 -19.77
N LEU A 35 2.61 5.69 -19.92
CA LEU A 35 3.50 5.07 -18.95
C LEU A 35 3.64 5.89 -17.66
N ASP A 36 3.69 7.21 -17.74
CA ASP A 36 3.79 8.10 -16.58
C ASP A 36 2.58 7.95 -15.66
N VAL A 37 1.39 7.86 -16.26
CA VAL A 37 0.15 7.61 -15.51
C VAL A 37 0.15 6.20 -14.90
N HIS A 38 0.73 5.21 -15.58
CA HIS A 38 0.88 3.85 -15.04
C HIS A 38 1.79 3.84 -13.80
N HIS A 39 2.91 4.55 -13.87
CA HIS A 39 3.85 4.69 -12.76
C HIS A 39 3.24 5.48 -11.61
N ALA A 40 2.68 6.66 -11.88
CA ALA A 40 2.01 7.47 -10.87
C ALA A 40 0.94 6.66 -10.12
N MET A 41 0.13 5.89 -10.85
CA MET A 41 -0.90 5.06 -10.22
C MET A 41 -0.34 3.86 -9.48
N THR A 42 0.76 3.28 -9.94
CA THR A 42 1.47 2.21 -9.21
C THR A 42 1.98 2.71 -7.87
N TYR A 43 2.64 3.87 -7.84
CA TYR A 43 3.11 4.46 -6.59
C TYR A 43 1.94 4.85 -5.70
N PHE A 44 0.93 5.51 -6.25
CA PHE A 44 -0.24 5.92 -5.50
C PHE A 44 -0.95 4.74 -4.81
N THR A 45 -1.22 3.63 -5.51
CA THR A 45 -1.87 2.46 -4.89
C THR A 45 -0.97 1.78 -3.85
N LEU A 46 0.34 1.69 -4.13
CA LEU A 46 1.31 1.13 -3.19
C LEU A 46 1.39 1.94 -1.89
N TYR A 47 1.55 3.25 -1.98
CA TYR A 47 1.66 4.11 -0.81
C TYR A 47 0.34 4.22 -0.05
N SER A 48 -0.78 4.37 -0.75
CA SER A 48 -2.12 4.40 -0.13
C SER A 48 -2.39 3.12 0.67
N TYR A 49 -2.00 1.95 0.16
CA TYR A 49 -2.12 0.70 0.90
C TYR A 49 -1.25 0.67 2.16
N ASN A 50 -0.01 1.14 2.07
CA ASN A 50 0.94 1.08 3.19
C ASN A 50 0.65 2.10 4.29
N PHE A 51 0.24 3.32 3.94
CA PHE A 51 0.11 4.43 4.89
C PHE A 51 -1.35 4.70 5.30
N CYS A 52 -2.30 4.50 4.39
CA CYS A 52 -3.69 4.93 4.59
C CYS A 52 -4.66 3.78 4.89
N TRP A 53 -4.33 2.54 4.50
CA TRP A 53 -5.22 1.39 4.69
C TRP A 53 -4.87 0.56 5.94
N PRO A 54 -5.67 0.60 7.02
CA PRO A 54 -5.53 -0.33 8.13
C PRO A 54 -5.99 -1.74 7.76
N VAL A 55 -5.06 -2.67 7.61
CA VAL A 55 -5.37 -4.06 7.26
C VAL A 55 -5.76 -4.87 8.49
N ARG A 56 -6.77 -5.74 8.33
CA ARG A 56 -7.36 -6.52 9.43
C ARG A 56 -6.36 -7.42 10.16
N THR A 57 -5.36 -7.92 9.43
CA THR A 57 -4.33 -8.83 9.97
C THR A 57 -3.31 -8.14 10.86
N LEU A 58 -3.23 -6.79 10.85
CA LEU A 58 -2.30 -6.01 11.66
C LEU A 58 -2.95 -5.35 12.88
N VAL A 59 -4.23 -5.64 13.12
CA VAL A 59 -4.94 -5.18 14.31
C VAL A 59 -4.32 -5.82 15.55
N VAL A 60 -3.97 -4.99 16.53
CA VAL A 60 -3.38 -5.42 17.81
C VAL A 60 -4.32 -5.10 18.96
N GLN A 61 -4.16 -5.82 20.07
CA GLN A 61 -4.87 -5.50 21.31
C GLN A 61 -4.05 -4.49 22.10
N ASN A 62 -4.71 -3.43 22.56
CA ASN A 62 -4.18 -2.44 23.49
C ASN A 62 -5.11 -2.40 24.71
N GLY A 63 -4.79 -3.22 25.71
CA GLY A 63 -5.71 -3.55 26.80
C GLY A 63 -7.00 -4.16 26.28
N SER A 64 -8.15 -3.57 26.63
CA SER A 64 -9.47 -4.02 26.17
C SER A 64 -9.87 -3.51 24.78
N LYS A 65 -9.05 -2.66 24.14
CA LYS A 65 -9.37 -2.03 22.85
C LYS A 65 -8.55 -2.65 21.72
N LYS A 66 -9.21 -2.90 20.57
CA LYS A 66 -8.54 -3.26 19.31
C LYS A 66 -8.02 -1.98 18.64
N MET A 67 -6.72 -1.91 18.41
CA MET A 67 -6.07 -0.82 17.66
C MET A 67 -5.80 -1.26 16.23
N LYS A 68 -6.39 -0.54 15.27
CA LYS A 68 -6.11 -0.71 13.84
C LYS A 68 -4.75 -0.12 13.50
N ARG A 69 -4.00 -0.78 12.60
CA ARG A 69 -2.69 -0.32 12.13
C ARG A 69 -2.54 -0.55 10.64
N THR A 70 -1.79 0.31 9.98
CA THR A 70 -1.37 0.13 8.59
C THR A 70 -0.06 -0.65 8.51
N PRO A 71 0.33 -1.18 7.34
CA PRO A 71 1.66 -1.77 7.14
C PRO A 71 2.80 -0.83 7.53
N ALA A 72 2.73 0.46 7.19
CA ALA A 72 3.73 1.45 7.56
C ALA A 72 3.87 1.60 9.09
N MET A 73 2.74 1.61 9.81
CA MET A 73 2.77 1.63 11.28
C MET A 73 3.38 0.36 11.87
N ALA A 74 3.06 -0.82 11.31
CA ALA A 74 3.64 -2.08 11.77
C ALA A 74 5.16 -2.17 11.51
N ALA A 75 5.65 -1.48 10.48
CA ALA A 75 7.06 -1.35 10.16
C ALA A 75 7.77 -0.20 10.91
N GLY A 76 7.04 0.60 11.70
CA GLY A 76 7.60 1.77 12.40
C GLY A 76 7.92 2.98 11.51
N LEU A 77 7.36 3.01 10.29
CA LEU A 77 7.53 4.11 9.32
C LEU A 77 6.48 5.22 9.48
N ALA A 78 5.43 4.96 10.26
CA ALA A 78 4.36 5.91 10.55
C ALA A 78 3.85 5.69 11.99
N ASP A 79 3.34 6.73 12.61
CA ASP A 79 2.79 6.75 13.97
C ASP A 79 1.26 6.75 14.01
N HIS A 80 0.61 7.03 12.88
CA HIS A 80 -0.84 7.04 12.73
C HIS A 80 -1.30 6.52 11.36
N ILE A 81 -2.61 6.34 11.20
CA ILE A 81 -3.24 5.99 9.93
C ILE A 81 -3.45 7.29 9.16
N TRP A 82 -2.78 7.44 8.03
CA TRP A 82 -2.90 8.62 7.19
C TRP A 82 -4.25 8.63 6.48
N SER A 83 -4.88 9.80 6.37
CA SER A 83 -5.95 9.98 5.39
C SER A 83 -5.35 10.14 3.98
N ILE A 84 -6.14 9.88 2.93
CA ILE A 84 -5.68 10.13 1.55
C ILE A 84 -5.39 11.62 1.34
N GLU A 85 -6.21 12.50 1.91
CA GLU A 85 -6.02 13.96 1.82
C GLU A 85 -4.69 14.37 2.46
N GLU A 86 -4.45 13.96 3.70
CA GLU A 86 -3.22 14.23 4.44
C GLU A 86 -1.98 13.71 3.69
N TRP A 87 -2.06 12.48 3.17
CA TRP A 87 -0.96 11.86 2.42
C TRP A 87 -0.60 12.65 1.15
N ILE A 88 -1.59 13.14 0.40
CA ILE A 88 -1.36 13.91 -0.84
C ILE A 88 -0.89 15.33 -0.54
N MET A 89 -1.37 15.93 0.56
CA MET A 89 -1.02 17.29 0.95
C MET A 89 0.37 17.41 1.59
N TYR A 90 0.94 16.30 2.07
CA TYR A 90 2.27 16.32 2.67
C TYR A 90 3.34 16.32 1.57
N PRO A 91 4.06 17.44 1.33
CA PRO A 91 5.10 17.46 0.31
C PRO A 91 6.23 16.52 0.73
N MET A 92 6.48 15.47 -0.05
CA MET A 92 7.73 14.73 0.02
C MET A 92 8.84 15.70 -0.38
N LEU A 93 9.65 16.13 0.58
CA LEU A 93 10.90 16.84 0.33
C LEU A 93 11.86 15.88 -0.38
N ILE A 94 11.77 15.82 -1.71
CA ILE A 94 12.77 15.15 -2.53
C ILE A 94 13.96 16.09 -2.56
N ASN A 95 14.85 15.97 -1.57
CA ASN A 95 16.18 16.53 -1.68
C ASN A 95 16.90 15.74 -2.78
N SER A 96 16.89 16.28 -4.00
CA SER A 96 17.75 15.79 -5.08
C SER A 96 19.21 16.05 -4.68
N GLN A 97 19.94 14.99 -4.35
CA GLN A 97 21.40 15.01 -4.42
C GLN A 97 21.85 14.75 -5.86
#